data_AF-A0A3N5W4F8-F1
#
_entry.id   AF-A0A3N5W4F8-F1
#
_cell.length_a   1.000
_cell.length_b   1.000
_cell.length_c   1.000
_cell.angle_alpha   90.00
_cell.angle_beta   90.00
_cell.angle_gamma   90.00
#
_symmetry.space_group_name_H-M   'P 1'
#
loop_
_entity.id
_entity.type
_entity.pdbx_description
1 polymer ?
#
loop_
_entity_poly.entity_id
_entity_poly.type
_entity_poly.pdbx_seq_one_letter_code
_entity_poly.pdbx_strand_id
1 'polypeptide(L)'
;LVAAGIIIGAGTAGATVYAYCATIDGLQETPPVATPASGSGTFTIDTDANTVSYNITYGGLIGTETAAHIHGYCGPGVPCGVVHPLPPGSPKIGVWDYAEADEASILAGLTYVNIHTDFRPGGEIRGQIIECPVTPTDEASWGRVKTLFR
;
A
#
# COMPACT_ATOMS: atom_id res chain seq x y z
N LEU A 1 50.41 -28.88 15.57
CA LEU A 1 49.79 -27.74 14.84
C LEU A 1 48.52 -28.23 14.20
N VAL A 2 47.35 -27.96 14.79
CA VAL A 2 46.05 -28.18 14.12
C VAL A 2 45.30 -26.86 14.24
N ALA A 3 45.19 -26.16 13.12
CA ALA A 3 44.43 -24.92 13.01
C ALA A 3 42.97 -25.28 12.75
N ALA A 4 42.07 -24.91 13.66
CA ALA A 4 40.63 -24.97 13.44
C ALA A 4 40.19 -23.68 12.76
N GLY A 5 39.79 -23.77 11.49
CA GLY A 5 39.19 -22.67 10.73
C GLY A 5 37.75 -22.45 11.16
N ILE A 6 37.44 -21.24 11.64
CA ILE A 6 36.07 -20.79 11.87
C ILE A 6 35.46 -20.42 10.52
N ILE A 7 34.46 -21.19 10.08
CA ILE A 7 33.61 -20.83 8.96
C ILE A 7 32.57 -19.85 9.49
N ILE A 8 32.72 -18.56 9.18
CA ILE A 8 31.67 -17.56 9.40
C ILE A 8 30.66 -17.77 8.27
N GLY A 9 29.53 -18.39 8.58
CA GLY A 9 28.39 -18.44 7.66
C GLY A 9 27.83 -17.03 7.48
N ALA A 10 27.94 -16.48 6.27
CA ALA A 10 27.19 -15.31 5.89
C ALA A 10 25.70 -15.69 5.87
N GLY A 11 24.94 -15.24 6.86
CA GLY A 11 23.49 -15.29 6.78
C GLY A 11 23.05 -14.42 5.62
N THR A 12 22.23 -14.97 4.72
CA THR A 12 21.47 -14.18 3.76
C THR A 12 20.54 -13.28 4.58
N ALA A 13 20.85 -11.99 4.69
CA ALA A 13 19.88 -11.00 5.14
C ALA A 13 18.74 -11.03 4.11
N GLY A 14 17.60 -11.57 4.49
CA GLY A 14 16.39 -11.49 3.68
C GLY A 14 15.85 -10.08 3.78
N ALA A 15 15.52 -9.48 2.64
CA ALA A 15 14.89 -8.16 2.62
C ALA A 15 13.62 -8.17 3.47
N THR A 16 13.42 -7.17 4.33
CA THR A 16 12.19 -7.05 5.13
C THR A 16 11.08 -6.51 4.22
N VAL A 17 10.14 -7.40 3.91
CA VAL A 17 9.07 -7.13 2.94
C VAL A 17 7.70 -7.20 3.61
N TYR A 18 6.88 -6.18 3.41
CA TYR A 18 5.52 -6.09 3.96
C TYR A 18 4.45 -6.08 2.87
N ALA A 19 3.36 -6.81 3.10
CA ALA A 19 2.22 -6.91 2.19
C ALA A 19 1.10 -5.95 2.59
N TYR A 20 0.75 -5.05 1.68
CA TYR A 20 -0.26 -4.01 1.85
C TYR A 20 -1.30 -4.12 0.73
N CYS A 21 -2.51 -3.64 0.99
CA CYS A 21 -3.55 -3.52 -0.02
C CYS A 21 -4.42 -2.28 0.19
N ALA A 22 -5.18 -1.97 -0.85
CA ALA A 22 -6.21 -0.93 -0.84
C ALA A 22 -7.48 -1.47 -1.49
N THR A 23 -8.61 -1.29 -0.84
CA THR A 23 -9.93 -1.29 -1.51
C THR A 23 -10.17 0.13 -2.02
N ILE A 24 -10.58 0.28 -3.27
CA ILE A 24 -10.67 1.59 -3.94
C ILE A 24 -12.13 1.83 -4.35
N ASP A 25 -12.72 2.93 -3.88
CA ASP A 25 -14.10 3.31 -4.20
C ASP A 25 -14.32 4.83 -4.05
N GLY A 26 -15.49 5.31 -4.48
CA GLY A 26 -15.87 6.72 -4.37
C GLY A 26 -16.30 7.16 -2.97
N LEU A 27 -16.64 6.23 -2.07
CA LEU A 27 -17.06 6.58 -0.70
C LEU A 27 -15.89 7.03 0.17
N GLN A 28 -14.68 6.61 -0.18
CA GLN A 28 -13.45 7.01 0.50
C GLN A 28 -12.94 8.40 0.07
N GLU A 29 -13.52 9.00 -0.99
CA GLU A 29 -13.25 10.39 -1.38
C GLU A 29 -13.68 11.40 -0.30
N THR A 30 -13.14 12.61 -0.35
CA THR A 30 -13.50 13.69 0.58
C THR A 30 -13.80 14.99 -0.18
N PRO A 31 -15.08 15.34 -0.41
CA PRO A 31 -16.29 14.61 -0.01
C PRO A 31 -16.52 13.32 -0.82
N PRO A 32 -17.32 12.36 -0.30
CA PRO A 32 -17.66 11.13 -1.03
C PRO A 32 -18.26 11.37 -2.41
N VAL A 33 -17.87 10.55 -3.38
CA VAL A 33 -18.34 10.58 -4.76
C VAL A 33 -19.30 9.42 -5.01
N ALA A 34 -20.50 9.74 -5.50
CA ALA A 34 -21.41 8.73 -6.03
C ALA A 34 -20.95 8.30 -7.44
N THR A 35 -20.36 7.12 -7.53
CA THR A 35 -19.89 6.49 -8.76
C THR A 35 -20.05 4.97 -8.63
N PRO A 36 -20.32 4.23 -9.72
CA PRO A 36 -20.23 2.76 -9.71
C PRO A 36 -18.78 2.27 -9.72
N ALA A 37 -17.80 3.17 -9.87
CA ALA A 37 -16.40 2.83 -9.96
C ALA A 37 -15.90 2.14 -8.68
N SER A 38 -15.11 1.09 -8.88
CA SER A 38 -14.44 0.38 -7.80
C SER A 38 -13.14 -0.25 -8.30
N GLY A 39 -12.28 -0.61 -7.35
CA GLY A 39 -10.99 -1.23 -7.64
C GLY A 39 -10.32 -1.81 -6.41
N SER A 40 -9.14 -2.34 -6.63
CA SER A 40 -8.24 -2.84 -5.60
C SER A 40 -6.79 -2.61 -5.98
N GLY A 41 -5.92 -2.56 -4.98
CA GLY A 41 -4.47 -2.52 -5.17
C GLY A 41 -3.77 -3.48 -4.22
N THR A 42 -2.72 -4.14 -4.69
CA THR A 42 -1.74 -4.85 -3.86
C THR A 42 -0.40 -4.14 -3.92
N PHE A 43 0.25 -4.06 -2.77
CA PHE A 43 1.50 -3.33 -2.57
C PHE A 43 2.48 -4.21 -1.79
N THR A 44 3.73 -4.14 -2.18
CA THR A 44 4.84 -4.79 -1.51
C THR A 44 5.85 -3.73 -1.13
N ILE A 45 6.02 -3.50 0.16
CA ILE A 45 6.97 -2.52 0.70
C ILE A 45 8.25 -3.28 1.06
N ASP A 46 9.35 -2.96 0.40
CA ASP A 46 10.69 -3.44 0.72
C ASP A 46 11.44 -2.30 1.43
N THR A 47 11.74 -2.47 2.72
CA THR A 47 12.41 -1.44 3.54
C THR A 47 13.93 -1.46 3.39
N ASP A 48 14.50 -2.57 2.88
CA ASP A 48 15.94 -2.62 2.59
C ASP A 48 16.27 -1.96 1.25
N ALA A 49 15.35 -2.04 0.29
CA ALA A 49 15.46 -1.37 -1.01
C ALA A 49 14.79 0.02 -1.06
N ASN A 50 14.06 0.41 -0.01
CA ASN A 50 13.17 1.58 0.03
C ASN A 50 12.23 1.67 -1.18
N THR A 51 11.52 0.58 -1.49
CA THR A 51 10.58 0.54 -2.62
C THR A 51 9.18 0.10 -2.24
N VAL A 52 8.17 0.64 -2.94
CA VAL A 52 6.80 0.13 -2.96
C VAL A 52 6.50 -0.38 -4.37
N SER A 53 6.48 -1.70 -4.53
CA SER A 53 5.96 -2.32 -5.77
C SER A 53 4.44 -2.37 -5.70
N TYR A 54 3.75 -2.00 -6.78
CA TYR A 54 2.29 -1.94 -6.80
C TYR A 54 1.67 -2.61 -8.03
N ASN A 55 0.48 -3.16 -7.83
CA ASN A 55 -0.44 -3.59 -8.88
C ASN A 55 -1.86 -3.15 -8.52
N ILE A 56 -2.41 -2.21 -9.29
CA ILE A 56 -3.71 -1.57 -9.02
C ILE A 56 -4.63 -1.86 -10.20
N THR A 57 -5.85 -2.32 -9.91
CA THR A 57 -6.92 -2.52 -10.89
C THR A 57 -8.16 -1.75 -10.48
N TYR A 58 -8.86 -1.18 -11.45
CA TYR A 58 -10.15 -0.54 -11.25
C TYR A 58 -10.98 -0.59 -12.54
N GLY A 59 -12.26 -0.30 -12.41
CA GLY A 59 -13.19 -0.15 -13.53
C GLY A 59 -14.45 0.59 -13.12
N GLY A 60 -15.32 0.85 -14.09
CA GLY A 60 -16.62 1.50 -13.85
C GLY A 60 -16.55 3.01 -13.61
N LEU A 61 -15.47 3.68 -14.01
CA LEU A 61 -15.41 5.15 -13.99
C LEU A 61 -16.55 5.74 -14.82
N ILE A 62 -17.15 6.82 -14.31
CA ILE A 62 -18.11 7.63 -15.07
C ILE A 62 -17.38 8.48 -16.11
N GLY A 63 -16.25 9.07 -15.71
CA GLY A 63 -15.43 9.92 -16.57
C GLY A 63 -14.24 9.20 -17.19
N THR A 64 -13.58 9.89 -18.14
CA THR A 64 -12.29 9.45 -18.65
C THR A 64 -11.23 9.71 -17.59
N GLU A 65 -10.34 8.75 -17.32
CA GLU A 65 -9.18 8.98 -16.46
C GLU A 65 -8.32 10.12 -17.03
N THR A 66 -8.00 11.10 -16.18
CA THR A 66 -7.12 12.22 -16.53
C THR A 66 -5.78 12.17 -15.81
N ALA A 67 -5.75 11.60 -14.59
CA ALA A 67 -4.54 11.40 -13.81
C ALA A 67 -4.77 10.33 -12.73
N ALA A 68 -3.68 9.81 -12.17
CA ALA A 68 -3.71 8.94 -11.00
C ALA A 68 -2.45 9.13 -10.17
N HIS A 69 -2.58 9.08 -8.85
CA HIS A 69 -1.48 9.34 -7.93
C HIS A 69 -1.56 8.45 -6.68
N ILE A 70 -0.43 8.27 -6.03
CA ILE A 70 -0.37 8.00 -4.58
C ILE A 70 -0.21 9.35 -3.88
N HIS A 71 -1.06 9.60 -2.89
CA HIS A 71 -1.03 10.77 -2.02
C HIS A 71 -0.52 10.41 -0.63
N GLY A 72 0.03 11.38 0.08
CA GLY A 72 0.57 11.22 1.44
C GLY A 72 1.06 12.55 2.04
N TYR A 73 1.37 12.62 3.33
CA TYR A 73 1.11 11.63 4.38
C TYR A 73 -0.04 12.10 5.26
N CYS A 74 -1.15 11.38 5.25
CA CYS A 74 -2.33 11.69 6.03
C CYS A 74 -3.21 10.47 6.30
N GLY A 75 -4.02 10.54 7.35
CA GLY A 75 -4.92 9.46 7.74
C GLY A 75 -6.11 9.27 6.78
N PRO A 76 -6.88 8.18 6.95
CA PRO A 76 -8.08 7.90 6.17
C PRO A 76 -9.07 9.07 6.18
N GLY A 77 -9.63 9.40 5.01
CA GLY A 77 -10.60 10.50 4.85
C GLY A 77 -10.01 11.91 4.96
N VAL A 78 -8.71 12.06 5.16
CA VAL A 78 -8.02 13.35 5.08
C VAL A 78 -7.37 13.48 3.71
N PRO A 79 -7.53 14.59 2.96
CA PRO A 79 -6.79 14.82 1.72
C PRO A 79 -5.38 15.33 2.00
N CYS A 80 -4.39 14.87 1.24
CA CYS A 80 -3.02 15.37 1.29
C CYS A 80 -2.39 15.46 -0.12
N GLY A 81 -1.13 15.92 -0.20
CA GLY A 81 -0.44 16.15 -1.47
C GLY A 81 -0.09 14.86 -2.21
N VAL A 82 0.31 15.01 -3.47
CA VAL A 82 0.83 13.90 -4.30
C VAL A 82 2.26 13.56 -3.85
N VAL A 83 2.53 12.27 -3.65
CA VAL A 83 3.88 11.75 -3.34
C VAL A 83 4.45 10.90 -4.47
N HIS A 84 3.60 10.30 -5.32
CA HIS A 84 4.05 9.51 -6.46
C HIS A 84 3.02 9.53 -7.61
N PRO A 85 3.41 9.84 -8.86
CA PRO A 85 2.53 9.73 -10.02
C PRO A 85 2.36 8.26 -10.45
N LEU A 86 1.15 7.88 -10.85
CA LEU A 86 0.87 6.53 -11.36
C LEU A 86 0.71 6.54 -12.89
N PRO A 87 1.03 5.44 -13.59
CA PRO A 87 0.82 5.34 -15.04
C PRO A 87 -0.69 5.35 -15.39
N PRO A 88 -1.06 5.79 -16.60
CA PRO A 88 -2.46 5.78 -17.04
C PRO A 88 -2.97 4.35 -17.27
N GLY A 89 -4.29 4.16 -17.20
CA GLY A 89 -4.97 2.91 -17.49
C GLY A 89 -5.08 1.94 -16.31
N SER A 90 -5.69 0.78 -16.57
CA SER A 90 -5.93 -0.30 -15.62
C SER A 90 -5.56 -1.62 -16.33
N PRO A 91 -4.67 -2.47 -15.78
CA PRO A 91 -3.97 -2.32 -14.50
C PRO A 91 -2.88 -1.24 -14.52
N LYS A 92 -2.55 -0.71 -13.34
CA LYS A 92 -1.36 0.11 -13.08
C LYS A 92 -0.33 -0.76 -12.36
N ILE A 93 0.84 -0.93 -12.98
CA ILE A 93 1.93 -1.74 -12.43
C ILE A 93 3.20 -0.88 -12.44
N GLY A 94 3.93 -0.91 -11.33
CA GLY A 94 5.18 -0.17 -11.23
C GLY A 94 5.82 -0.28 -9.86
N VAL A 95 6.86 0.53 -9.68
CA VAL A 95 7.64 0.62 -8.45
C VAL A 95 7.80 2.09 -8.11
N TRP A 96 7.57 2.42 -6.86
CA TRP A 96 7.85 3.71 -6.27
C TRP A 96 9.07 3.59 -5.36
N ASP A 97 10.19 4.22 -5.75
CA ASP A 97 11.35 4.42 -4.88
C ASP A 97 11.06 5.59 -3.92
N TYR A 98 11.02 5.34 -2.61
CA TYR A 98 10.74 6.36 -1.60
C TYR A 98 12.00 6.77 -0.83
N ALA A 99 11.97 7.94 -0.19
CA ALA A 99 13.07 8.35 0.68
C ALA A 99 12.95 7.67 2.04
N GLU A 100 14.05 7.20 2.62
CA GLU A 100 14.08 6.57 3.96
C GLU A 100 13.30 7.36 5.03
N ALA A 101 13.34 8.70 4.99
CA ALA A 101 12.63 9.57 5.94
C ALA A 101 11.09 9.40 5.89
N ASP A 102 10.56 8.87 4.79
CA ASP A 102 9.14 8.67 4.56
C ASP A 102 8.64 7.28 5.01
N GLU A 103 9.55 6.32 5.23
CA GLU A 103 9.24 4.91 5.47
C GLU A 103 8.21 4.73 6.60
N ALA A 104 8.45 5.40 7.74
CA ALA A 104 7.57 5.31 8.90
C ALA A 104 6.15 5.77 8.59
N SER A 105 5.97 6.73 7.69
CA SER A 105 4.65 7.21 7.28
C SER A 105 3.96 6.27 6.29
N ILE A 106 4.74 5.64 5.40
CA ILE A 106 4.24 4.61 4.47
C ILE A 106 3.78 3.38 5.29
N LEU A 107 4.62 2.89 6.20
CA LEU A 107 4.30 1.76 7.09
C LEU A 107 3.18 2.07 8.10
N ALA A 108 2.97 3.35 8.44
CA ALA A 108 1.81 3.76 9.24
C ALA A 108 0.50 3.81 8.43
N GLY A 109 0.54 3.45 7.15
CA GLY A 109 -0.63 3.46 6.26
C GLY A 109 -1.14 4.87 5.99
N LEU A 110 -0.26 5.88 5.95
CA LEU A 110 -0.62 7.29 5.72
C LEU A 110 -0.64 7.68 4.23
N THR A 111 -0.59 6.70 3.33
CA THR A 111 -0.68 6.91 1.89
C THR A 111 -1.95 6.31 1.30
N TYR A 112 -2.46 6.89 0.21
CA TYR A 112 -3.63 6.38 -0.50
C TYR A 112 -3.48 6.50 -2.02
N VAL A 113 -4.09 5.58 -2.76
CA VAL A 113 -4.27 5.69 -4.21
C VAL A 113 -5.45 6.61 -4.49
N ASN A 114 -5.33 7.46 -5.49
CA ASN A 114 -6.42 8.30 -6.00
C ASN A 114 -6.44 8.31 -7.53
N ILE A 115 -7.61 8.09 -8.12
CA ILE A 115 -7.83 8.11 -9.57
C ILE A 115 -8.72 9.30 -9.91
N HIS A 116 -8.25 10.17 -10.80
CA HIS A 116 -8.92 11.40 -11.21
C HIS A 116 -9.55 11.21 -12.59
N THR A 117 -10.71 11.82 -12.80
CA THR A 117 -11.42 11.81 -14.09
C THR A 117 -11.83 13.20 -14.52
N ASP A 118 -12.23 13.34 -15.78
CA ASP A 118 -12.90 14.57 -16.25
C ASP A 118 -14.23 14.85 -15.52
N PHE A 119 -14.92 13.81 -15.03
CA PHE A 119 -16.11 13.90 -14.19
C PHE A 119 -15.80 14.35 -12.74
N ARG A 120 -14.65 13.93 -12.19
CA ARG A 120 -14.16 14.33 -10.87
C ARG A 120 -12.66 14.62 -10.91
N PRO A 121 -12.28 15.87 -11.23
CA PRO A 121 -10.87 16.26 -11.29
C PRO A 121 -10.14 16.17 -9.95
N GLY A 122 -10.86 16.31 -8.84
CA GLY A 122 -10.31 16.17 -7.48
C GLY A 122 -10.08 14.72 -7.03
N GLY A 123 -10.60 13.73 -7.76
CA GLY A 123 -10.62 12.32 -7.37
C GLY A 123 -12.02 11.72 -7.57
N GLU A 124 -12.13 10.66 -8.38
CA GLU A 124 -13.37 9.89 -8.52
C GLU A 124 -13.42 8.70 -7.55
N ILE A 125 -12.27 8.03 -7.36
CA ILE A 125 -12.13 6.91 -6.43
C ILE A 125 -10.80 6.97 -5.67
N ARG A 126 -10.84 6.57 -4.40
CA ARG A 126 -9.72 6.56 -3.46
C ARG A 126 -9.64 5.23 -2.71
N GLY A 127 -8.44 4.82 -2.33
CA GLY A 127 -8.23 3.70 -1.41
C GLY A 127 -6.99 3.88 -0.55
N GLN A 128 -7.14 3.79 0.77
CA GLN A 128 -5.99 3.85 1.69
C GLN A 128 -5.11 2.61 1.53
N ILE A 129 -3.79 2.80 1.48
CA ILE A 129 -2.80 1.72 1.40
C ILE A 129 -2.47 1.32 2.85
N ILE A 130 -2.95 0.15 3.27
CA ILE A 130 -2.81 -0.37 4.63
C ILE A 130 -2.36 -1.83 4.60
N GLU A 131 -1.90 -2.35 5.74
CA GLU A 131 -1.57 -3.77 5.87
C GLU A 131 -2.74 -4.63 5.42
N CYS A 132 -2.46 -5.64 4.60
CA CYS A 132 -3.52 -6.54 4.20
C CYS A 132 -4.06 -7.30 5.41
N PRO A 133 -5.39 -7.45 5.54
CA PRO A 133 -5.95 -8.33 6.55
C PRO A 133 -5.45 -9.75 6.28
N VAL A 134 -4.53 -10.23 7.12
CA VAL A 134 -4.21 -11.66 7.13
C VAL A 134 -5.44 -12.38 7.65
N THR A 135 -6.00 -13.29 6.86
CA THR A 135 -6.89 -14.30 7.44
C THR A 135 -6.08 -14.98 8.53
N PRO A 136 -6.49 -14.95 9.81
CA PRO A 136 -5.75 -15.64 10.84
C PRO A 136 -5.73 -17.12 10.47
N THR A 137 -4.62 -17.63 9.96
CA THR A 137 -4.35 -19.06 10.03
C THR A 137 -4.18 -19.34 11.52
N ASP A 138 -4.98 -20.26 12.05
CA ASP A 138 -5.27 -20.54 13.47
C ASP A 138 -4.10 -20.79 14.45
N GLU A 139 -2.90 -20.25 14.24
CA GLU A 139 -1.76 -20.40 15.14
C GLU A 139 -1.38 -19.08 15.84
N ALA A 140 -1.48 -17.93 15.15
CA ALA A 140 -1.11 -16.63 15.74
C ALA A 140 -2.20 -16.04 16.65
N SER A 141 -3.48 -16.32 16.35
CA SER A 141 -4.63 -15.81 17.10
C SER A 141 -4.77 -16.47 18.49
N TRP A 142 -4.60 -17.79 18.57
CA TRP A 142 -4.75 -18.52 19.83
C TRP A 142 -3.63 -18.26 20.85
N GLY A 143 -2.44 -17.84 20.42
CA GLY A 143 -1.35 -17.47 21.32
C GLY A 143 -1.67 -16.24 22.18
N ARG A 144 -2.36 -15.25 21.60
CA ARG A 144 -2.76 -14.01 22.30
C ARG A 144 -4.00 -14.20 23.18
N VAL A 145 -4.88 -15.14 22.84
CA VAL A 145 -6.07 -15.46 23.65
C VAL A 145 -5.70 -16.27 24.91
N LYS A 146 -4.71 -17.18 24.82
CA LYS A 146 -4.27 -18.00 25.98
C LYS A 146 -3.61 -17.20 27.11
N THR A 147 -3.11 -16.00 26.85
CA THR A 147 -2.51 -15.11 27.86
C THR A 147 -3.54 -14.28 28.64
N LEU A 148 -4.80 -14.24 28.18
CA LEU A 148 -5.89 -13.51 28.84
C LEU A 148 -6.69 -14.37 29.84
N PHE A 149 -6.42 -15.67 29.91
CA PHE A 149 -7.10 -16.61 30.82
C PHE A 149 -6.14 -17.28 31.83
N ARG A 150 -5.06 -16.60 32.21
CA ARG A 150 -4.20 -17.01 33.33
C ARG A 150 -4.22 -16.00 34.46
#